data_AF-A0A1U7IZC2-F1
#
_entry.id   AF-A0A1U7IZC2-F1
#
_cell.length_a   1.000
_cell.length_b   1.000
_cell.length_c   1.000
_cell.angle_alpha   90.00
_cell.angle_beta   90.00
_cell.angle_gamma   90.00
#
_symmetry.space_group_name_H-M   'P 1'
#
loop_
_entity.id
_entity.type
_entity.pdbx_description
1 polymer ?
#
loop_
_entity_poly.entity_id
_entity_poly.type
_entity_poly.pdbx_seq_one_letter_code
_entity_poly.pdbx_strand_id
1 'polypeptide(L)'
;MISVRANALRELAEQLPELLPEALEVTRQIRSEFARAMALMELAKHLPELLPEALEATRQITDESDRANALMELAKQLPPELLPEALEVTRQINIESVRASVLSGLVEHLPPELLPEALEVIHQIRDESDRAMALMELAKHLPELLPKALEATRQITDESDRSIALRELAKHLPELLPEALEATRQITDESDRAMALRELVEHLPPKLLQSAFSLIELFGDKYYRASAWQGLLPRLEDMQVDMACFAKGLDTLAYRGREDFLRCLPNLKNTLARLGGKNTLPLCLEAMREVCTQWP
;
A
#
# COMPACT_ATOMS: atom_id res chain seq x y z
N MET A 1 -0.46 -12.34 -25.02
CA MET A 1 -1.26 -12.10 -26.26
C MET A 1 -1.96 -10.74 -26.27
N ILE A 2 -2.51 -10.29 -25.13
CA ILE A 2 -3.18 -8.97 -24.97
C ILE A 2 -2.25 -7.81 -25.35
N SER A 3 -0.97 -7.85 -24.92
CA SER A 3 0.01 -6.80 -25.24
C SER A 3 0.32 -6.65 -26.73
N VAL A 4 0.30 -7.73 -27.51
CA VAL A 4 0.72 -7.69 -28.92
C VAL A 4 -0.35 -7.02 -29.78
N ARG A 5 -1.63 -7.30 -29.54
CA ARG A 5 -2.73 -6.70 -30.31
C ARG A 5 -2.99 -5.25 -29.91
N ALA A 6 -2.98 -4.93 -28.61
CA ALA A 6 -3.11 -3.54 -28.16
C ALA A 6 -1.93 -2.67 -28.66
N ASN A 7 -0.69 -3.18 -28.60
CA ASN A 7 0.48 -2.46 -29.14
C ASN A 7 0.42 -2.31 -30.66
N ALA A 8 -0.06 -3.33 -31.39
CA ALA A 8 -0.23 -3.24 -32.84
C ALA A 8 -1.32 -2.22 -33.23
N LEU A 9 -2.42 -2.14 -32.46
CA LEU A 9 -3.47 -1.13 -32.66
C LEU A 9 -2.96 0.28 -32.36
N ARG A 10 -2.12 0.45 -31.33
CA ARG A 10 -1.43 1.71 -31.03
C ARG A 10 -0.52 2.14 -32.19
N GLU A 11 0.35 1.25 -32.68
CA GLU A 11 1.25 1.56 -33.80
C GLU A 11 0.46 1.88 -35.08
N LEU A 12 -0.65 1.18 -35.34
CA LEU A 12 -1.57 1.48 -36.43
C LEU A 12 -2.19 2.88 -36.28
N ALA A 13 -2.65 3.24 -35.09
CA ALA A 13 -3.27 4.55 -34.84
C ALA A 13 -2.27 5.70 -34.99
N GLU A 14 -1.02 5.51 -34.57
CA GLU A 14 0.04 6.54 -34.69
C GLU A 14 0.54 6.72 -36.13
N GLN A 15 0.68 5.63 -36.89
CA GLN A 15 1.35 5.65 -38.20
C GLN A 15 0.38 5.71 -39.38
N LEU A 16 -0.85 5.21 -39.22
CA LEU A 16 -1.83 5.01 -40.30
C LEU A 16 -3.26 5.30 -39.82
N PRO A 17 -3.60 6.58 -39.56
CA PRO A 17 -4.94 6.97 -39.07
C PRO A 17 -6.08 6.58 -40.03
N GLU A 18 -5.75 6.34 -41.29
CA GLU A 18 -6.69 5.93 -42.35
C GLU A 18 -7.25 4.53 -42.12
N LEU A 19 -6.57 3.70 -41.31
CA LEU A 19 -6.98 2.33 -40.98
C LEU A 19 -7.72 2.23 -39.62
N LEU A 20 -8.03 3.36 -38.99
CA LEU A 20 -8.77 3.38 -37.72
C LEU A 20 -10.16 2.74 -37.80
N PRO A 21 -10.95 2.90 -38.89
CA PRO A 21 -12.25 2.23 -39.02
C PRO A 21 -12.13 0.70 -39.01
N GLU A 22 -11.15 0.14 -39.74
CA GLU A 22 -10.88 -1.30 -39.78
C GLU A 22 -10.36 -1.81 -38.44
N ALA A 23 -9.49 -1.04 -37.79
CA ALA A 23 -8.97 -1.35 -36.46
C ALA A 23 -10.08 -1.40 -35.40
N LEU A 24 -11.04 -0.47 -35.46
CA LEU A 24 -12.21 -0.45 -34.59
C LEU A 24 -13.11 -1.67 -34.81
N GLU A 25 -13.35 -2.06 -36.06
CA GLU A 25 -14.16 -3.24 -36.37
C GLU A 25 -13.51 -4.53 -35.84
N VAL A 26 -12.19 -4.69 -36.01
CA VAL A 26 -11.43 -5.81 -35.43
C VAL A 26 -11.51 -5.79 -33.90
N THR A 27 -11.45 -4.60 -33.29
CA THR A 27 -11.53 -4.42 -31.84
C THR A 27 -12.88 -4.87 -31.29
N ARG A 28 -13.99 -4.50 -31.93
CA ARG A 28 -15.35 -4.92 -31.55
C ARG A 28 -15.54 -6.44 -31.59
N GLN A 29 -14.83 -7.12 -32.49
CA GLN A 29 -14.88 -8.57 -32.65
C GLN A 29 -14.01 -9.36 -31.64
N ILE A 30 -13.26 -8.67 -30.77
CA ILE A 30 -12.47 -9.32 -29.72
C ILE A 30 -13.41 -10.05 -28.75
N ARG A 31 -13.16 -11.36 -28.57
CA ARG A 31 -13.96 -12.24 -27.70
C ARG A 31 -13.73 -12.02 -26.20
N SER A 32 -12.52 -11.65 -25.80
CA SER A 32 -12.21 -11.37 -24.40
C SER A 32 -12.73 -9.97 -24.07
N GLU A 33 -13.66 -9.90 -23.11
CA GLU A 33 -14.28 -8.64 -22.65
C GLU A 33 -13.22 -7.65 -22.17
N PHE A 34 -12.30 -8.11 -21.30
CA PHE A 34 -11.18 -7.31 -20.83
C PHE A 34 -10.28 -6.81 -21.98
N ALA A 35 -9.87 -7.71 -22.90
CA ALA A 35 -9.01 -7.30 -24.01
C ALA A 35 -9.71 -6.34 -24.98
N ARG A 36 -11.02 -6.48 -25.16
CA ARG A 36 -11.84 -5.58 -25.97
C ARG A 36 -11.91 -4.19 -25.33
N ALA A 37 -12.20 -4.11 -24.03
CA ALA A 37 -12.23 -2.86 -23.30
C ALA A 37 -10.86 -2.14 -23.38
N MET A 38 -9.77 -2.84 -23.08
CA MET A 38 -8.42 -2.26 -23.16
C MET A 38 -8.04 -1.78 -24.56
N ALA A 39 -8.44 -2.51 -25.61
CA ALA A 39 -8.20 -2.10 -26.98
C ALA A 39 -9.02 -0.87 -27.38
N LEU A 40 -10.29 -0.77 -26.94
CA LEU A 40 -11.11 0.43 -27.14
C LEU A 40 -10.52 1.65 -26.42
N MET A 41 -10.01 1.47 -25.19
CA MET A 41 -9.31 2.54 -24.47
C MET A 41 -8.05 3.01 -25.22
N GLU A 42 -7.29 2.10 -25.80
CA GLU A 42 -6.09 2.47 -26.55
C GLU A 42 -6.44 3.26 -27.81
N LEU A 43 -7.49 2.86 -28.53
CA LEU A 43 -8.01 3.63 -29.67
C LEU A 43 -8.57 4.99 -29.23
N ALA A 44 -9.19 5.07 -28.05
CA ALA A 44 -9.77 6.30 -27.52
C ALA A 44 -8.75 7.40 -27.23
N LYS A 45 -7.46 7.07 -27.07
CA LYS A 45 -6.36 8.05 -26.98
C LYS A 45 -6.24 8.91 -28.25
N HIS A 46 -6.63 8.35 -29.40
CA HIS A 46 -6.61 9.04 -30.70
C HIS A 46 -8.01 9.46 -31.16
N LEU A 47 -9.05 8.77 -30.69
CA LEU A 47 -10.46 9.01 -31.01
C LEU A 47 -11.29 9.12 -29.71
N PRO A 48 -11.27 10.27 -29.00
CA PRO A 48 -11.94 10.44 -27.71
C PRO A 48 -13.45 10.14 -27.73
N GLU A 49 -14.09 10.21 -28.90
CA GLU A 49 -15.48 9.80 -29.11
C GLU A 49 -15.76 8.31 -28.80
N LEU A 50 -14.71 7.49 -28.68
CA LEU A 50 -14.82 6.07 -28.29
C LEU A 50 -14.84 5.86 -26.78
N LEU A 51 -14.60 6.88 -25.95
CA LEU A 51 -14.60 6.74 -24.48
C LEU A 51 -15.93 6.22 -23.92
N PRO A 52 -17.12 6.64 -24.40
CA PRO A 52 -18.38 6.03 -23.98
C PRO A 52 -18.48 4.54 -24.34
N GLU A 53 -18.00 4.14 -25.52
CA GLU A 53 -17.97 2.73 -25.94
C GLU A 53 -16.98 1.91 -25.10
N ALA A 54 -15.82 2.48 -24.77
CA ALA A 54 -14.84 1.87 -23.88
C ALA A 54 -15.39 1.70 -22.45
N LEU A 55 -16.14 2.68 -21.94
CA LEU A 55 -16.78 2.62 -20.63
C LEU A 55 -17.88 1.56 -20.58
N GLU A 56 -18.73 1.48 -21.60
CA GLU A 56 -19.76 0.44 -21.70
C GLU A 56 -19.13 -0.95 -21.86
N ALA A 57 -18.06 -1.10 -22.67
CA ALA A 57 -17.32 -2.35 -22.75
C ALA A 57 -16.69 -2.75 -21.41
N THR A 58 -16.22 -1.76 -20.62
CA THR A 58 -15.72 -1.98 -19.26
C THR A 58 -16.82 -2.43 -18.31
N ARG A 59 -18.01 -1.79 -18.35
CA ARG A 59 -19.18 -2.18 -17.56
C ARG A 59 -19.57 -3.64 -17.80
N GLN A 60 -19.48 -4.10 -19.04
CA GLN A 60 -19.84 -5.46 -19.47
C GLN A 60 -18.84 -6.55 -19.07
N ILE A 61 -17.67 -6.21 -18.53
CA ILE A 61 -16.71 -7.21 -18.06
C ILE A 61 -17.32 -7.98 -16.89
N THR A 62 -17.40 -9.30 -17.03
CA THR A 62 -18.01 -10.19 -16.04
C THR A 62 -17.14 -10.37 -14.79
N ASP A 63 -15.83 -10.46 -14.96
CA ASP A 63 -14.90 -10.58 -13.84
C ASP A 63 -14.70 -9.23 -13.15
N GLU A 64 -15.02 -9.14 -11.85
CA GLU A 64 -15.02 -7.86 -11.14
C GLU A 64 -13.63 -7.26 -10.97
N SER A 65 -12.59 -8.10 -10.86
CA SER A 65 -11.21 -7.63 -10.75
C SER A 65 -10.72 -7.07 -12.08
N ASP A 66 -11.01 -7.75 -13.19
CA ASP A 66 -10.72 -7.24 -14.53
C ASP A 66 -11.51 -5.96 -14.83
N ARG A 67 -12.79 -5.90 -14.43
CA ARG A 67 -13.62 -4.70 -14.56
C ARG A 67 -13.05 -3.52 -13.78
N ALA A 68 -12.63 -3.76 -12.55
CA ALA A 68 -12.01 -2.75 -11.70
C ALA A 68 -10.69 -2.23 -12.29
N ASN A 69 -9.82 -3.15 -12.73
CA ASN A 69 -8.57 -2.79 -13.38
C ASN A 69 -8.80 -1.97 -14.66
N ALA A 70 -9.73 -2.40 -15.50
CA ALA A 70 -10.12 -1.66 -16.70
C ALA A 70 -10.67 -0.26 -16.36
N LEU A 71 -11.51 -0.14 -15.33
CA LEU A 71 -12.10 1.13 -14.91
C LEU A 71 -11.06 2.10 -14.33
N MET A 72 -10.11 1.62 -13.52
CA MET A 72 -9.00 2.44 -13.00
C MET A 72 -8.09 2.96 -14.11
N GLU A 73 -7.85 2.17 -15.16
CA GLU A 73 -7.07 2.63 -16.32
C GLU A 73 -7.86 3.63 -17.19
N LEU A 74 -9.17 3.40 -17.36
CA LEU A 74 -10.05 4.28 -18.11
C LEU A 74 -10.22 5.64 -17.40
N ALA A 75 -10.30 5.66 -16.07
CA ALA A 75 -10.47 6.86 -15.25
C ALA A 75 -9.51 8.01 -15.63
N LYS A 76 -8.26 7.68 -15.94
CA LYS A 76 -7.19 8.63 -16.33
C LYS A 76 -7.50 9.39 -17.63
N GLN A 77 -8.44 8.90 -18.42
CA GLN A 77 -8.79 9.42 -19.75
C GLN A 77 -10.23 9.96 -19.82
N LEU A 78 -11.05 9.71 -18.79
CA LEU A 78 -12.46 10.10 -18.83
C LEU A 78 -12.62 11.61 -18.69
N PRO A 79 -13.39 12.25 -19.60
CA PRO A 79 -13.77 13.63 -19.43
C PRO A 79 -14.85 13.74 -18.34
N PRO A 80 -15.04 14.93 -17.72
CA PRO A 80 -15.96 15.12 -16.60
C PRO A 80 -17.39 14.62 -16.85
N GLU A 81 -17.86 14.64 -18.10
CA GLU A 81 -19.21 14.23 -18.47
C GLU A 81 -19.46 12.73 -18.33
N LEU A 82 -18.40 11.90 -18.34
CA LEU A 82 -18.49 10.43 -18.22
C LEU A 82 -18.16 9.92 -16.81
N LEU A 83 -17.67 10.77 -15.92
CA LEU A 83 -17.34 10.39 -14.54
C LEU A 83 -18.56 9.95 -13.71
N PRO A 84 -19.76 10.54 -13.84
CA PRO A 84 -20.95 10.03 -13.16
C PRO A 84 -21.28 8.59 -13.58
N GLU A 85 -21.06 8.26 -14.85
CA GLU A 85 -21.28 6.92 -15.37
C GLU A 85 -20.23 5.92 -14.84
N ALA A 86 -18.97 6.35 -14.72
CA ALA A 86 -17.91 5.57 -14.09
C ALA A 86 -18.18 5.30 -12.59
N LEU A 87 -18.72 6.28 -11.87
CA LEU A 87 -19.16 6.09 -10.48
C LEU A 87 -20.29 5.06 -10.37
N GLU A 88 -21.22 5.05 -11.32
CA GLU A 88 -22.29 4.04 -11.36
C GLU A 88 -21.75 2.63 -11.68
N VAL A 89 -20.78 2.50 -12.60
CA VAL A 89 -20.10 1.21 -12.82
C VAL A 89 -19.38 0.75 -11.55
N THR A 90 -18.75 1.67 -10.83
CA THR A 90 -18.08 1.38 -9.56
C THR A 90 -19.08 0.88 -8.51
N ARG A 91 -20.24 1.54 -8.39
CA ARG A 91 -21.33 1.14 -7.49
C ARG A 91 -21.80 -0.30 -7.74
N GLN A 92 -21.72 -0.78 -8.98
CA GLN A 92 -22.14 -2.13 -9.39
C GLN A 92 -21.10 -3.23 -9.12
N ILE A 93 -19.92 -2.90 -8.58
CA ILE A 93 -18.92 -3.89 -8.14
C ILE A 93 -19.35 -4.49 -6.82
N ASN A 94 -19.55 -5.81 -6.72
CA ASN A 94 -20.05 -6.43 -5.50
C ASN A 94 -18.99 -6.60 -4.42
N ILE A 95 -17.74 -6.89 -4.81
CA ILE A 95 -16.64 -7.01 -3.86
C ILE A 95 -16.28 -5.62 -3.32
N GLU A 96 -16.55 -5.40 -2.03
CA GLU A 96 -16.44 -4.09 -1.38
C GLU A 96 -15.01 -3.52 -1.40
N SER A 97 -14.00 -4.36 -1.18
CA SER A 97 -12.59 -3.96 -1.26
C SER A 97 -12.17 -3.53 -2.67
N VAL A 98 -12.69 -4.22 -3.69
CA VAL A 98 -12.49 -3.84 -5.09
C VAL A 98 -13.20 -2.52 -5.39
N ARG A 99 -14.44 -2.35 -4.90
CA ARG A 99 -15.18 -1.09 -5.03
C ARG A 99 -14.43 0.08 -4.37
N ALA A 100 -13.91 -0.11 -3.17
CA ALA A 100 -13.11 0.88 -2.45
C ALA A 100 -11.86 1.26 -3.25
N SER A 101 -11.11 0.27 -3.76
CA SER A 101 -9.93 0.51 -4.59
C SER A 101 -10.24 1.31 -5.86
N VAL A 102 -11.35 1.00 -6.54
CA VAL A 102 -11.76 1.75 -7.74
C VAL A 102 -12.18 3.17 -7.39
N LEU A 103 -12.91 3.39 -6.29
CA LEU A 103 -13.25 4.73 -5.82
C LEU A 103 -11.99 5.54 -5.52
N SER A 104 -11.01 4.95 -4.82
CA SER A 104 -9.74 5.58 -4.53
C SER A 104 -9.02 6.04 -5.81
N GLY A 105 -9.01 5.22 -6.86
CA GLY A 105 -8.42 5.60 -8.15
C GLY A 105 -9.24 6.65 -8.93
N LEU A 106 -10.57 6.61 -8.83
CA LEU A 106 -11.43 7.60 -9.50
C LEU A 106 -11.33 8.97 -8.86
N VAL A 107 -11.24 9.04 -7.53
CA VAL A 107 -11.22 10.29 -6.74
C VAL A 107 -10.12 11.25 -7.20
N GLU A 108 -8.95 10.74 -7.62
CA GLU A 108 -7.86 11.56 -8.15
C GLU A 108 -8.26 12.37 -9.40
N HIS A 109 -9.27 11.91 -10.12
CA HIS A 109 -9.76 12.48 -11.38
C HIS A 109 -11.15 13.14 -11.26
N LEU A 110 -11.80 13.06 -10.08
CA LEU A 110 -13.14 13.62 -9.90
C LEU A 110 -13.08 15.15 -9.75
N PRO A 111 -13.93 15.89 -10.49
CA PRO A 111 -14.13 17.30 -10.22
C PRO A 111 -14.88 17.48 -8.88
N PRO A 112 -14.70 18.61 -8.18
CA PRO A 112 -15.27 18.83 -6.84
C PRO A 112 -16.79 18.58 -6.75
N GLU A 113 -17.51 18.82 -7.84
CA GLU A 113 -18.97 18.66 -7.93
C GLU A 113 -19.42 17.19 -7.81
N LEU A 114 -18.56 16.22 -8.12
CA LEU A 114 -18.85 14.78 -8.05
C LEU A 114 -18.35 14.11 -6.77
N LEU A 115 -17.61 14.82 -5.91
CA LEU A 115 -17.16 14.30 -4.61
C LEU A 115 -18.33 13.89 -3.68
N PRO A 116 -19.48 14.60 -3.64
CA PRO A 116 -20.64 14.13 -2.89
C PRO A 116 -21.19 12.78 -3.36
N GLU A 117 -21.20 12.54 -4.68
CA GLU A 117 -21.66 11.27 -5.25
C GLU A 117 -20.69 10.13 -4.92
N ALA A 118 -19.38 10.39 -5.02
CA ALA A 118 -18.36 9.43 -4.59
C ALA A 118 -18.50 9.09 -3.10
N LEU A 119 -18.76 10.10 -2.25
CA LEU A 119 -19.01 9.92 -0.83
C LEU A 119 -20.23 9.03 -0.59
N GLU A 120 -21.32 9.17 -1.35
CA GLU A 120 -22.47 8.27 -1.25
C GLU A 120 -22.11 6.81 -1.57
N VAL A 121 -21.27 6.57 -2.58
CA VAL A 121 -20.81 5.21 -2.88
C VAL A 121 -19.95 4.65 -1.74
N ILE A 122 -19.08 5.47 -1.13
CA ILE A 122 -18.28 5.08 0.03
C ILE A 122 -19.17 4.70 1.23
N HIS A 123 -20.28 5.42 1.46
CA HIS A 123 -21.22 5.08 2.53
C HIS A 123 -21.93 3.75 2.33
N GLN A 124 -21.95 3.20 1.10
CA GLN A 124 -22.53 1.89 0.81
C GLN A 124 -21.55 0.74 1.10
N ILE A 125 -20.28 1.03 1.40
CA ILE A 125 -19.28 0.05 1.83
C ILE A 125 -19.57 -0.33 3.29
N ARG A 126 -19.74 -1.63 3.54
CA ARG A 126 -20.09 -2.17 4.85
C ARG A 126 -18.85 -2.52 5.65
N ASP A 127 -17.85 -3.05 4.98
CA ASP A 127 -16.54 -3.30 5.56
C ASP A 127 -15.94 -2.00 6.11
N GLU A 128 -15.58 -2.03 7.40
CA GLU A 128 -15.17 -0.86 8.14
C GLU A 128 -13.80 -0.35 7.67
N SER A 129 -12.91 -1.29 7.33
CA SER A 129 -11.55 -1.01 6.86
C SER A 129 -11.58 -0.40 5.46
N ASP A 130 -12.29 -1.05 4.53
CA ASP A 130 -12.45 -0.55 3.16
C ASP A 130 -13.12 0.83 3.14
N ARG A 131 -14.16 1.04 3.98
CA ARG A 131 -14.83 2.34 4.09
C ARG A 131 -13.91 3.41 4.66
N ALA A 132 -13.14 3.11 5.71
CA ALA A 132 -12.20 4.06 6.29
C ALA A 132 -11.12 4.45 5.28
N MET A 133 -10.53 3.47 4.58
CA MET A 133 -9.50 3.71 3.56
C MET A 133 -10.04 4.54 2.39
N ALA A 134 -11.26 4.28 1.91
CA ALA A 134 -11.87 5.08 0.86
C ALA A 134 -12.18 6.53 1.31
N LEU A 135 -12.64 6.71 2.57
CA LEU A 135 -12.83 8.05 3.15
C LEU A 135 -11.50 8.82 3.28
N MET A 136 -10.42 8.13 3.64
CA MET A 136 -9.09 8.74 3.72
C MET A 136 -8.61 9.24 2.36
N GLU A 137 -8.82 8.45 1.30
CA GLU A 137 -8.45 8.85 -0.06
C GLU A 137 -9.25 10.09 -0.49
N LEU A 138 -10.56 10.08 -0.26
CA LEU A 138 -11.42 11.23 -0.54
C LEU A 138 -10.99 12.48 0.25
N ALA A 139 -10.53 12.30 1.49
CA ALA A 139 -10.07 13.40 2.33
C ALA A 139 -8.79 14.07 1.83
N LYS A 140 -8.01 13.44 0.94
CA LYS A 140 -6.86 14.09 0.28
C LYS A 140 -7.31 15.23 -0.66
N HIS A 141 -8.51 15.11 -1.24
CA HIS A 141 -9.12 16.10 -2.12
C HIS A 141 -10.14 16.98 -1.40
N LEU A 142 -10.71 16.49 -0.30
CA LEU A 142 -11.72 17.17 0.49
C LEU A 142 -11.34 17.14 1.99
N PRO A 143 -10.38 17.97 2.45
CA PRO A 143 -9.80 17.90 3.79
C PRO A 143 -10.81 18.00 4.94
N GLU A 144 -11.98 18.60 4.72
CA GLU A 144 -13.10 18.63 5.67
C GLU A 144 -13.66 17.25 6.01
N LEU A 145 -13.33 16.21 5.24
CA LEU A 145 -13.68 14.83 5.53
C LEU A 145 -12.68 14.12 6.45
N LEU A 146 -11.51 14.71 6.74
CA LEU A 146 -10.52 14.11 7.64
C LEU A 146 -11.12 13.72 9.01
N PRO A 147 -11.97 14.53 9.67
CA PRO A 147 -12.62 14.12 10.92
C PRO A 147 -13.50 12.87 10.75
N LYS A 148 -14.22 12.75 9.63
CA LYS A 148 -15.05 11.57 9.33
C LYS A 148 -14.22 10.34 9.02
N ALA A 149 -13.11 10.49 8.28
CA ALA A 149 -12.18 9.41 8.00
C ALA A 149 -11.52 8.88 9.28
N LEU A 150 -11.13 9.78 10.19
CA LEU A 150 -10.60 9.43 11.51
C LEU A 150 -11.67 8.75 12.40
N GLU A 151 -12.91 9.24 12.40
CA GLU A 151 -14.01 8.60 13.12
C GLU A 151 -14.26 7.18 12.60
N ALA A 152 -14.35 6.99 11.29
CA ALA A 152 -14.51 5.68 10.67
C ALA A 152 -13.34 4.75 11.02
N THR A 153 -12.10 5.25 10.97
CA THR A 153 -10.90 4.51 11.35
C THR A 153 -10.96 4.03 12.81
N ARG A 154 -11.42 4.88 13.73
CA ARG A 154 -11.56 4.51 15.15
C ARG A 154 -12.66 3.48 15.40
N GLN A 155 -13.65 3.41 14.51
CA GLN A 155 -14.74 2.44 14.58
C GLN A 155 -14.35 1.06 14.03
N ILE A 156 -13.20 0.92 13.36
CA ILE A 156 -12.73 -0.39 12.88
C ILE A 156 -12.55 -1.35 14.06
N THR A 157 -13.26 -2.47 13.98
CA THR A 157 -13.27 -3.51 15.00
C THR A 157 -12.00 -4.35 14.96
N ASP A 158 -11.53 -4.70 13.76
CA ASP A 158 -10.28 -5.46 13.59
C ASP A 158 -9.06 -4.62 14.02
N GLU A 159 -8.27 -5.17 14.93
CA GLU A 159 -7.15 -4.44 15.55
C GLU A 159 -6.02 -4.16 14.57
N SER A 160 -5.76 -5.10 13.65
CA SER A 160 -4.73 -5.01 12.63
C SER A 160 -5.11 -3.95 11.59
N ASP A 161 -6.35 -3.98 11.09
CA ASP A 161 -6.87 -3.00 10.15
C ASP A 161 -6.92 -1.60 10.77
N ARG A 162 -7.37 -1.48 12.03
CA ARG A 162 -7.38 -0.19 12.74
C ARG A 162 -5.97 0.37 12.87
N SER A 163 -4.99 -0.47 13.21
CA SER A 163 -3.58 -0.05 13.31
C SER A 163 -3.01 0.39 11.96
N ILE A 164 -3.37 -0.30 10.87
CA ILE A 164 -2.93 0.05 9.51
C ILE A 164 -3.54 1.40 9.10
N ALA A 165 -4.85 1.56 9.24
CA ALA A 165 -5.54 2.80 8.88
C ALA A 165 -5.05 4.02 9.69
N LEU A 166 -4.81 3.87 11.00
CA LEU A 166 -4.23 4.93 11.83
C LEU A 166 -2.81 5.30 11.40
N ARG A 167 -1.97 4.32 11.03
CA ARG A 167 -0.63 4.59 10.51
C ARG A 167 -0.69 5.36 9.20
N GLU A 168 -1.57 4.95 8.28
CA GLU A 168 -1.75 5.63 7.01
C GLU A 168 -2.24 7.08 7.20
N LEU A 169 -3.20 7.31 8.10
CA LEU A 169 -3.62 8.67 8.49
C LEU A 169 -2.47 9.49 9.07
N ALA A 170 -1.61 8.86 9.88
CA ALA A 170 -0.48 9.52 10.52
C ALA A 170 0.60 10.02 9.54
N LYS A 171 0.61 9.53 8.28
CA LYS A 171 1.45 10.10 7.21
C LYS A 171 1.05 11.53 6.86
N HIS A 172 -0.23 11.87 7.05
CA HIS A 172 -0.78 13.20 6.79
C HIS A 172 -1.03 14.00 8.08
N LEU A 173 -1.28 13.32 9.20
CA LEU A 173 -1.54 13.88 10.52
C LEU A 173 -0.58 13.28 11.57
N PRO A 174 0.69 13.72 11.63
CA PRO A 174 1.71 13.13 12.51
C PRO A 174 1.33 13.11 14.01
N GLU A 175 0.40 13.96 14.43
CA GLU A 175 -0.18 13.96 15.77
C GLU A 175 -0.91 12.66 16.14
N LEU A 176 -1.28 11.83 15.15
CA LEU A 176 -1.91 10.53 15.34
C LEU A 176 -0.89 9.39 15.58
N LEU A 177 0.42 9.62 15.44
CA LEU A 177 1.44 8.58 15.66
C LEU A 177 1.38 7.94 17.07
N PRO A 178 1.11 8.68 18.17
CA PRO A 178 0.89 8.06 19.48
C PRO A 178 -0.34 7.13 19.52
N GLU A 179 -1.43 7.53 18.84
CA GLU A 179 -2.66 6.72 18.76
C GLU A 179 -2.43 5.47 17.90
N ALA A 180 -1.74 5.60 16.76
CA ALA A 180 -1.32 4.48 15.92
C ALA A 180 -0.45 3.48 16.69
N LEU A 181 0.49 3.98 17.50
CA LEU A 181 1.36 3.12 18.33
C LEU A 181 0.56 2.36 19.40
N GLU A 182 -0.44 3.00 20.01
CA GLU A 182 -1.33 2.34 20.97
C GLU A 182 -2.26 1.32 20.29
N ALA A 183 -2.75 1.61 19.09
CA ALA A 183 -3.52 0.63 18.31
C ALA A 183 -2.65 -0.59 17.94
N THR A 184 -1.40 -0.37 17.50
CA THR A 184 -0.44 -1.46 17.27
C THR A 184 -0.23 -2.29 18.54
N ARG A 185 -0.11 -1.66 19.72
CA ARG A 185 0.02 -2.38 21.00
C ARG A 185 -1.17 -3.31 21.26
N GLN A 186 -2.38 -2.89 20.90
CA GLN A 186 -3.62 -3.62 21.17
C GLN A 186 -3.78 -4.87 20.30
N ILE A 187 -3.06 -4.98 19.17
CA ILE A 187 -3.11 -6.17 18.31
C ILE A 187 -2.76 -7.42 19.11
N THR A 188 -3.70 -8.36 19.12
CA THR A 188 -3.60 -9.62 19.84
C THR A 188 -2.64 -10.61 19.17
N ASP A 189 -2.69 -10.72 17.84
CA ASP A 189 -1.79 -11.59 17.08
C ASP A 189 -0.36 -11.00 17.04
N GLU A 190 0.62 -11.76 17.53
CA GLU A 190 1.99 -11.26 17.61
C GLU A 190 2.69 -11.15 16.25
N SER A 191 2.27 -11.92 15.24
CA SER A 191 2.81 -11.77 13.89
C SER A 191 2.38 -10.43 13.31
N ASP A 192 1.09 -10.14 13.36
CA ASP A 192 0.51 -8.89 12.88
C ASP A 192 1.04 -7.70 13.66
N ARG A 193 1.13 -7.82 14.99
CA ARG A 193 1.70 -6.76 15.84
C ARG A 193 3.16 -6.47 15.49
N ALA A 194 3.98 -7.50 15.23
CA ALA A 194 5.37 -7.30 14.84
C ALA A 194 5.48 -6.61 13.47
N MET A 195 4.63 -6.99 12.52
CA MET A 195 4.57 -6.38 11.20
C MET A 195 4.14 -4.91 11.27
N ALA A 196 3.03 -4.62 11.97
CA ALA A 196 2.52 -3.27 12.17
C ALA A 196 3.55 -2.37 12.87
N LEU A 197 4.21 -2.86 13.93
CA LEU A 197 5.24 -2.11 14.64
C LEU A 197 6.45 -1.81 13.75
N ARG A 198 6.90 -2.79 12.95
CA ARG A 198 8.02 -2.59 12.01
C ARG A 198 7.73 -1.46 11.03
N GLU A 199 6.54 -1.46 10.44
CA GLU A 199 6.13 -0.47 9.45
C GLU A 199 5.90 0.91 10.09
N LEU A 200 5.37 0.97 11.32
CA LEU A 200 5.16 2.23 12.02
C LEU A 200 6.48 2.90 12.42
N VAL A 201 7.50 2.12 12.84
CA VAL A 201 8.80 2.64 13.32
C VAL A 201 9.50 3.52 12.30
N GLU A 202 9.33 3.26 11.00
CA GLU A 202 9.92 4.08 9.92
C GLU A 202 9.48 5.54 10.01
N HIS A 203 8.27 5.81 10.53
CA HIS A 203 7.66 7.13 10.59
C HIS A 203 7.68 7.76 11.99
N LEU A 204 8.16 7.04 13.02
CA LEU A 204 8.15 7.56 14.39
C LEU A 204 9.20 8.66 14.62
N PRO A 205 8.85 9.77 15.30
CA PRO A 205 9.83 10.73 15.79
C PRO A 205 10.65 10.12 16.93
N PRO A 206 11.87 10.62 17.20
CA PRO A 206 12.75 10.09 18.25
C PRO A 206 12.09 9.95 19.63
N LYS A 207 11.17 10.84 19.97
CA LYS A 207 10.42 10.80 21.24
C LYS A 207 9.53 9.55 21.40
N LEU A 208 9.04 8.97 20.30
CA LEU A 208 8.17 7.79 20.31
C LEU A 208 8.93 6.48 20.08
N LEU A 209 10.17 6.54 19.59
CA LEU A 209 11.00 5.33 19.40
C LEU A 209 11.24 4.57 20.71
N GLN A 210 11.35 5.27 21.85
CA GLN A 210 11.48 4.62 23.15
C GLN A 210 10.20 3.86 23.57
N SER A 211 9.03 4.39 23.21
CA SER A 211 7.75 3.72 23.45
C SER A 211 7.64 2.48 22.56
N ALA A 212 7.98 2.59 21.27
CA ALA A 212 8.03 1.45 20.35
C ALA A 212 8.99 0.37 20.85
N PHE A 213 10.19 0.75 21.30
CA PHE A 213 11.14 -0.16 21.93
C PHE A 213 10.54 -0.91 23.12
N SER A 214 9.83 -0.19 24.01
CA SER A 214 9.18 -0.80 25.16
C SER A 214 8.09 -1.80 24.77
N LEU A 215 7.41 -1.59 23.64
CA LEU A 215 6.45 -2.57 23.10
C LEU A 215 7.13 -3.84 22.58
N ILE A 216 8.31 -3.73 21.98
CA ILE A 216 9.07 -4.92 21.52
C ILE A 216 9.34 -5.87 22.70
N GLU A 217 9.60 -5.33 23.89
CA GLU A 217 9.85 -6.13 25.09
C GLU A 217 8.61 -6.88 25.61
N LEU A 218 7.41 -6.52 25.15
CA LEU A 218 6.15 -7.18 25.53
C LEU A 218 5.83 -8.43 24.69
N PHE A 219 6.53 -8.67 23.58
CA PHE A 219 6.32 -9.86 22.76
C PHE A 219 6.68 -11.12 23.54
N GLY A 220 5.78 -12.10 23.59
CA GLY A 220 6.01 -13.40 24.21
C GLY A 220 6.88 -14.30 23.33
N ASP A 221 6.60 -14.35 22.03
CA ASP A 221 7.34 -15.15 21.07
C ASP A 221 8.64 -14.46 20.66
N LYS A 222 9.75 -15.22 20.72
CA LYS A 222 11.09 -14.70 20.42
C LYS A 222 11.28 -14.38 18.95
N TYR A 223 10.64 -15.11 18.05
CA TYR A 223 10.72 -14.88 16.61
C TYR A 223 10.04 -13.55 16.24
N TYR A 224 8.83 -13.30 16.73
CA TYR A 224 8.14 -12.04 16.49
C TYR A 224 8.82 -10.86 17.18
N ARG A 225 9.35 -11.07 18.40
CA ARG A 225 10.22 -10.08 19.05
C ARG A 225 11.43 -9.70 18.20
N ALA A 226 12.10 -10.70 17.61
CA ALA A 226 13.24 -10.49 16.73
C ALA A 226 12.83 -9.78 15.42
N SER A 227 11.66 -10.09 14.88
CA SER A 227 11.07 -9.39 13.72
C SER A 227 10.84 -7.90 14.03
N ALA A 228 10.24 -7.59 15.17
CA ALA A 228 10.02 -6.22 15.60
C ALA A 228 11.35 -5.46 15.86
N TRP A 229 12.32 -6.12 16.49
CA TRP A 229 13.68 -5.59 16.66
C TRP A 229 14.35 -5.24 15.33
N GLN A 230 14.17 -6.06 14.28
CA GLN A 230 14.71 -5.79 12.95
C GLN A 230 14.23 -4.44 12.40
N GLY A 231 12.95 -4.10 12.62
CA GLY A 231 12.37 -2.82 12.19
C GLY A 231 13.00 -1.61 12.86
N LEU A 232 13.50 -1.77 14.09
CA LEU A 232 14.13 -0.67 14.84
C LEU A 232 15.57 -0.42 14.44
N LEU A 233 16.26 -1.38 13.80
CA LEU A 233 17.68 -1.30 13.47
C LEU A 233 18.07 -0.02 12.72
N PRO A 234 17.35 0.40 11.65
CA PRO A 234 17.72 1.61 10.91
C PRO A 234 17.59 2.89 11.74
N ARG A 235 16.84 2.85 12.85
CA ARG A 235 16.52 3.99 13.71
C ARG A 235 17.27 3.96 15.06
N LEU A 236 18.19 3.01 15.28
CA LEU A 236 18.93 2.90 16.55
C LEU A 236 19.82 4.10 16.86
N GLU A 237 20.30 4.83 15.84
CA GLU A 237 21.10 6.05 16.05
C GLU A 237 20.26 7.25 16.53
N ASP A 238 18.96 7.24 16.23
CA ASP A 238 18.02 8.26 16.72
C ASP A 238 17.65 8.04 18.20
N MET A 239 18.09 6.91 18.76
CA MET A 239 17.84 6.49 20.12
C MET A 239 19.13 6.49 20.95
N GLN A 240 19.00 6.80 22.24
CA GLN A 240 20.10 6.63 23.20
C GLN A 240 20.16 5.17 23.69
N VAL A 241 20.45 4.25 22.78
CA VAL A 241 20.63 2.83 23.13
C VAL A 241 22.00 2.62 23.76
N ASP A 242 22.04 1.98 24.93
CA ASP A 242 23.25 1.57 25.64
C ASP A 242 23.74 0.17 25.21
N MET A 243 24.93 -0.23 25.69
CA MET A 243 25.51 -1.52 25.34
C MET A 243 24.71 -2.72 25.85
N ALA A 244 24.05 -2.61 27.00
CA ALA A 244 23.30 -3.73 27.56
C ALA A 244 22.04 -4.02 26.73
N CYS A 245 21.32 -2.96 26.38
CA CYS A 245 20.16 -3.00 25.51
C CYS A 245 20.54 -3.51 24.12
N PHE A 246 21.63 -2.98 23.55
CA PHE A 246 22.13 -3.41 22.25
C PHE A 246 22.50 -4.90 22.22
N ALA A 247 23.23 -5.39 23.24
CA ALA A 247 23.57 -6.81 23.37
C ALA A 247 22.33 -7.71 23.46
N LYS A 248 21.32 -7.31 24.24
CA LYS A 248 20.04 -8.03 24.34
C LYS A 248 19.31 -8.09 22.99
N GLY A 249 19.36 -7.00 22.21
CA GLY A 249 18.83 -6.95 20.86
C GLY A 249 19.51 -7.93 19.91
N LEU A 250 20.85 -8.01 19.95
CA LEU A 250 21.62 -8.98 19.17
C LEU A 250 21.26 -10.42 19.52
N ASP A 251 21.17 -10.74 20.81
CA ASP A 251 20.73 -12.07 21.29
C ASP A 251 19.33 -12.41 20.79
N THR A 252 18.43 -11.43 20.76
CA THR A 252 17.07 -11.61 20.25
C THR A 252 17.07 -11.85 18.74
N LEU A 253 17.83 -11.07 17.96
CA LEU A 253 17.94 -11.23 16.51
C LEU A 253 18.52 -12.59 16.10
N ALA A 254 19.40 -13.18 16.92
CA ALA A 254 20.00 -14.48 16.66
C ALA A 254 18.96 -15.63 16.58
N TYR A 255 17.75 -15.45 17.12
CA TYR A 255 16.68 -16.46 17.06
C TYR A 255 16.09 -16.69 15.67
N ARG A 256 16.31 -15.77 14.71
CA ARG A 256 15.79 -15.91 13.33
C ARG A 256 16.67 -16.77 12.42
N GLY A 257 17.70 -17.38 12.99
CA GLY A 257 18.66 -18.18 12.26
C GLY A 257 19.76 -17.33 11.62
N ARG A 258 20.77 -18.02 11.10
CA ARG A 258 22.02 -17.42 10.63
C ARG A 258 21.81 -16.44 9.48
N GLU A 259 21.05 -16.83 8.45
CA GLU A 259 20.86 -16.02 7.25
C GLU A 259 20.21 -14.67 7.56
N ASP A 260 19.11 -14.69 8.32
CA ASP A 260 18.39 -13.47 8.71
C ASP A 260 19.23 -12.58 9.65
N PHE A 261 19.97 -13.17 10.59
CA PHE A 261 20.87 -12.40 11.44
C PHE A 261 21.98 -11.70 10.63
N LEU A 262 22.58 -12.41 9.66
CA LEU A 262 23.62 -11.83 8.80
C LEU A 262 23.09 -10.66 7.96
N ARG A 263 21.83 -10.71 7.50
CA ARG A 263 21.17 -9.60 6.78
C ARG A 263 21.01 -8.34 7.64
N CYS A 264 20.99 -8.47 8.96
CA CYS A 264 20.83 -7.35 9.89
C CYS A 264 22.14 -6.57 10.15
N LEU A 265 23.31 -7.22 9.97
CA LEU A 265 24.62 -6.65 10.30
C LEU A 265 24.94 -5.29 9.64
N PRO A 266 24.59 -5.03 8.37
CA PRO A 266 24.84 -3.72 7.75
C PRO A 266 24.18 -2.57 8.52
N ASN A 267 22.97 -2.78 9.05
CA ASN A 267 22.22 -1.78 9.81
C ASN A 267 22.81 -1.55 11.21
N LEU A 268 23.59 -2.50 11.73
CA LEU A 268 24.23 -2.42 13.06
C LEU A 268 25.59 -1.73 13.05
N LYS A 269 26.18 -1.48 11.86
CA LYS A 269 27.55 -0.97 11.71
C LYS A 269 27.80 0.31 12.50
N ASN A 270 26.90 1.27 12.39
CA ASN A 270 27.07 2.58 13.04
C ASN A 270 26.97 2.44 14.56
N THR A 271 26.02 1.62 15.04
CA THR A 271 25.80 1.42 16.46
C THR A 271 26.96 0.66 17.10
N LEU A 272 27.49 -0.35 16.42
CA LEU A 272 28.71 -1.07 16.82
C LEU A 272 29.92 -0.13 16.92
N ALA A 273 30.11 0.75 15.94
CA ALA A 273 31.21 1.71 15.96
C ALA A 273 31.04 2.76 17.07
N ARG A 274 29.81 3.22 17.32
CA ARG A 274 29.47 4.19 18.38
C ARG A 274 29.71 3.61 19.78
N LEU A 275 29.27 2.37 20.01
CA LEU A 275 29.30 1.78 21.34
C LEU A 275 30.60 1.04 21.68
N GLY A 276 31.20 0.33 20.73
CA GLY A 276 32.43 -0.44 20.94
C GLY A 276 33.71 0.26 20.43
N GLY A 277 33.57 1.35 19.67
CA GLY A 277 34.69 2.06 19.04
C GLY A 277 35.08 1.50 17.67
N LYS A 278 36.00 2.20 16.98
CA LYS A 278 36.34 1.98 15.56
C LYS A 278 36.84 0.56 15.20
N ASN A 279 37.41 -0.16 16.15
CA ASN A 279 37.98 -1.50 15.94
C ASN A 279 36.98 -2.64 16.13
N THR A 280 35.75 -2.35 16.58
CA THR A 280 34.73 -3.37 16.85
C THR A 280 34.29 -4.09 15.58
N LEU A 281 34.07 -3.36 14.50
CA LEU A 281 33.57 -3.95 13.25
C LEU A 281 34.59 -4.95 12.63
N PRO A 282 35.90 -4.64 12.53
CA PRO A 282 36.91 -5.63 12.15
C PRO A 282 36.93 -6.87 13.04
N LEU A 283 36.87 -6.70 14.36
CA LEU A 283 36.89 -7.82 15.32
C LEU A 283 35.66 -8.73 15.18
N CYS A 284 34.47 -8.14 14.97
CA CYS A 284 33.26 -8.92 14.69
C CYS A 284 33.39 -9.73 13.39
N LEU A 285 33.92 -9.14 12.33
CA LEU A 285 34.12 -9.84 11.05
C LEU A 285 35.14 -10.98 11.17
N GLU A 286 36.19 -10.79 11.94
CA GLU A 286 37.20 -11.82 12.23
C GLU A 286 36.60 -12.98 13.01
N ALA A 287 35.86 -12.69 14.10
CA ALA A 287 35.16 -13.71 14.87
C ALA A 287 34.14 -14.49 14.02
N MET A 288 33.42 -13.82 13.13
CA MET A 288 32.49 -14.48 12.21
C MET A 288 33.22 -15.43 11.24
N ARG A 289 34.36 -15.00 10.69
CA ARG A 289 35.18 -15.85 9.80
C ARG A 289 35.69 -17.07 10.56
N GLU A 290 36.14 -16.89 11.80
CA GLU A 290 36.62 -17.98 12.64
C GLU A 290 35.52 -19.03 12.89
N VAL A 291 34.30 -18.58 13.24
CA VAL A 291 33.14 -19.49 13.40
C VAL A 291 32.82 -20.22 12.08
N CYS A 292 32.85 -19.52 10.94
CA CYS A 292 32.65 -20.15 9.62
C CYS A 292 33.71 -21.23 9.33
N THR A 293 34.95 -21.06 9.78
CA THR A 293 36.00 -22.06 9.59
C THR A 293 35.86 -23.25 10.52
N GLN A 294 35.20 -23.08 11.67
CA GLN A 294 34.99 -24.15 12.64
C GLN A 294 33.82 -25.05 12.27
N TRP A 295 32.76 -24.53 11.61
CA TRP A 295 31.59 -25.29 11.16
C TRP A 295 31.31 -25.06 9.66
N PRO A 296 31.90 -25.88 8.76
CA PRO A 296 31.67 -25.81 7.31
C PRO A 296 30.28 -26.25 6.86
#